data_AF-A0A7S3YK11-F1
#
_entry.id   AF-A0A7S3YK11-F1
#
_cell.length_a   1.000
_cell.length_b   1.000
_cell.length_c   1.000
_cell.angle_alpha   90.00
_cell.angle_beta   90.00
_cell.angle_gamma   90.00
#
_symmetry.space_group_name_H-M   'P 1'
#
loop_
_entity.id
_entity.type
_entity.pdbx_description
1 polymer ?
#
loop_
_entity_poly.entity_id
_entity_poly.type
_entity_poly.pdbx_seq_one_letter_code
_entity_poly.pdbx_strand_id
1 'polypeptide(L)'
;GTMASVRAGLWSQLLGLTPIGRLRRLLAGDKRKKKYERTWSMATYGVCCVKVSTFCMFLFVVVSLVSAIVHEKSKHILNVEQQEKYANALWLPAAFDRAKHYYSQHEAGFWLRRSLSEASRKDYDHATKYFQEQLPYFEESFKDFPLHLHWSSLELPKTVSFHDLINQRGKMLVRNLFEHDWEDYQIEKDKCSMFEFLGANGLPHVPWVEILRSENNKPHPNANQAATTVKDQEDSTAYYKNLTSMLTRMKTILSSATEFPMFIKSCHITTGAAKSVYRIMDKSHIEQKWPEIESWAHRMWRYRSNDWERQWAVPFNTLTAQLSPGFMIQGPWMTNRKENPVEIKVEVIWGRAYLAFVSTGRCGGDTIILRDGTVTRYTDSLVQNVLHQGRSDPCYQWIVEEGHLPRAWFMAESAARLMGIDAIRIDIFLLRGDPMASVINEDSLSSGAEYRWHFQHMANLWAMGHSLKKYKVVDPQVDSHRWFRGKDYYTTKIAKCNSTLSFSLSQRACATSLI
;
A
#
# COMPACT_ATOMS: atom_id res chain seq x y z
N GLY A 1 -19.48 10.36 -55.73
CA GLY A 1 -20.22 9.14 -56.09
C GLY A 1 -20.45 8.30 -54.85
N THR A 2 -21.67 8.36 -54.33
CA THR A 2 -22.41 7.33 -53.56
C THR A 2 -21.66 6.26 -52.76
N MET A 3 -21.64 6.40 -51.43
CA MET A 3 -22.07 5.38 -50.45
C MET A 3 -22.08 5.98 -49.04
N ALA A 4 -23.19 6.60 -48.64
CA ALA A 4 -23.35 7.10 -47.26
C ALA A 4 -24.79 7.05 -46.70
N SER A 5 -25.75 6.36 -47.34
CA SER A 5 -27.17 6.49 -46.95
C SER A 5 -27.90 5.22 -46.51
N VAL A 6 -27.24 4.11 -46.17
CA VAL A 6 -27.95 2.84 -45.87
C VAL A 6 -27.92 2.41 -44.39
N ARG A 7 -27.16 3.06 -43.49
CA ARG A 7 -27.06 2.59 -42.09
C ARG A 7 -28.05 3.17 -41.07
N ALA A 8 -28.89 4.14 -41.44
CA ALA A 8 -29.86 4.74 -40.50
C ALA A 8 -31.25 4.05 -40.47
N GLY A 9 -31.56 3.19 -41.43
CA GLY A 9 -32.90 2.61 -41.59
C GLY A 9 -33.18 1.33 -40.78
N LEU A 10 -32.15 0.58 -40.37
CA LEU A 10 -32.34 -0.75 -39.78
C LEU A 10 -32.56 -0.75 -38.26
N TRP A 11 -32.22 0.33 -37.56
CA TRP A 11 -32.33 0.40 -36.09
C TRP A 11 -33.71 0.87 -35.59
N SER A 12 -34.55 1.47 -36.43
CA SER A 12 -35.88 1.93 -36.01
C SER A 12 -36.94 0.82 -36.00
N GLN A 13 -36.73 -0.27 -36.75
CA GLN A 13 -37.68 -1.40 -36.82
C GLN A 13 -37.54 -2.41 -35.68
N LEU A 14 -36.38 -2.47 -35.00
CA LEU A 14 -36.15 -3.40 -33.89
C LEU A 14 -36.61 -2.88 -32.52
N LEU A 15 -36.92 -1.59 -32.38
CA LEU A 15 -37.24 -0.97 -31.08
C LEU A 15 -38.71 -0.56 -30.92
N GLY A 16 -39.58 -0.79 -31.91
CA GLY A 16 -41.03 -0.55 -31.77
C GLY A 16 -41.41 0.89 -31.35
N LEU A 17 -40.57 1.88 -31.66
CA LEU A 17 -40.84 3.27 -31.33
C LEU A 17 -41.65 3.91 -32.46
N THR A 18 -42.92 4.15 -32.19
CA THR A 18 -43.80 4.95 -33.06
C THR A 18 -43.36 6.42 -33.06
N PRO A 19 -43.51 7.17 -34.17
CA PRO A 19 -43.09 8.57 -34.23
C PRO A 19 -43.99 9.46 -33.37
N ILE A 20 -43.37 10.31 -32.54
CA ILE A 20 -43.97 11.27 -31.59
C ILE A 20 -44.67 12.47 -32.30
N GLY A 21 -45.16 12.28 -33.53
CA GLY A 21 -45.75 13.34 -34.36
C GLY A 21 -47.25 13.58 -34.16
N ARG A 22 -47.99 12.69 -33.47
CA ARG A 22 -49.47 12.72 -33.45
C ARG A 22 -50.14 12.75 -32.07
N LEU A 23 -49.39 13.04 -31.00
CA LEU A 23 -49.96 13.11 -29.64
C LEU A 23 -50.06 14.54 -29.05
N ARG A 24 -49.94 15.58 -29.89
CA ARG A 24 -50.05 16.99 -29.44
C ARG A 24 -51.42 17.64 -29.66
N ARG A 25 -52.41 16.90 -30.18
CA ARG A 25 -53.72 17.49 -30.53
C ARG A 25 -54.95 16.92 -29.81
N LEU A 26 -54.78 16.08 -28.78
CA LEU A 26 -55.91 15.46 -28.06
C LEU A 26 -55.88 15.59 -26.52
N LEU A 27 -54.99 16.40 -25.93
CA LEU A 27 -54.90 16.54 -24.46
C LEU A 27 -55.08 17.98 -23.98
N ALA A 28 -56.12 18.63 -24.47
CA ALA A 28 -56.69 19.81 -23.82
C ALA A 28 -57.97 19.40 -23.09
N GLY A 29 -57.89 19.33 -21.76
CA GLY A 29 -59.05 19.14 -20.90
C GLY A 29 -59.02 17.85 -20.09
N ASP A 30 -58.33 17.87 -18.95
CA ASP A 30 -58.90 17.49 -17.63
C ASP A 30 -57.77 17.45 -16.58
N LYS A 31 -57.83 18.35 -15.61
CA LYS A 31 -56.79 18.50 -14.56
C LYS A 31 -56.85 17.37 -13.51
N ARG A 32 -57.86 16.49 -13.50
CA ARG A 32 -57.97 15.39 -12.53
C ARG A 32 -57.18 14.13 -12.91
N LYS A 33 -56.82 13.93 -14.18
CA LYS A 33 -56.08 12.72 -14.63
C LYS A 33 -54.57 12.74 -14.33
N LYS A 34 -53.98 13.92 -14.17
CA LYS A 34 -52.53 14.11 -13.93
C LYS A 34 -52.01 13.56 -12.59
N LYS A 35 -52.87 13.33 -11.60
CA LYS A 35 -52.45 12.82 -10.27
C LYS A 35 -52.27 11.30 -10.27
N TYR A 36 -53.03 10.56 -11.08
CA TYR A 36 -52.94 9.09 -11.15
C TYR A 36 -51.81 8.59 -12.07
N GLU A 37 -51.50 9.33 -13.15
CA GLU A 37 -50.41 8.97 -14.06
C GLU A 37 -49.01 9.19 -13.44
N ARG A 38 -48.86 10.14 -12.51
CA ARG A 38 -47.60 10.40 -11.81
C ARG A 38 -47.22 9.28 -10.83
N THR A 39 -48.19 8.66 -10.16
CA THR A 39 -47.94 7.55 -9.23
C THR A 39 -47.64 6.25 -9.95
N TRP A 40 -48.30 5.98 -11.08
CA TRP A 40 -47.97 4.81 -11.92
C TRP A 40 -46.59 4.94 -12.56
N SER A 41 -46.23 6.12 -13.07
CA SER A 41 -44.93 6.40 -13.69
C SER A 41 -43.73 6.12 -12.77
N MET A 42 -43.82 6.40 -11.46
CA MET A 42 -42.72 6.14 -10.52
C MET A 42 -42.61 4.67 -10.13
N ALA A 43 -43.73 3.95 -10.03
CA ALA A 43 -43.73 2.51 -9.75
C ALA A 43 -43.15 1.71 -10.93
N THR A 44 -43.51 2.03 -12.18
CA THR A 44 -42.91 1.37 -13.35
C THR A 44 -41.45 1.76 -13.57
N TYR A 45 -41.05 3.00 -13.28
CA TYR A 45 -39.63 3.39 -13.32
C TYR A 45 -38.80 2.64 -12.26
N GLY A 46 -39.31 2.52 -11.03
CA GLY A 46 -38.65 1.76 -9.97
C GLY A 46 -38.45 0.28 -10.34
N VAL A 47 -39.49 -0.36 -10.87
CA VAL A 47 -39.41 -1.78 -11.31
C VAL A 47 -38.47 -1.94 -12.51
N CYS A 48 -38.43 -0.98 -13.44
CA CYS A 48 -37.53 -1.03 -14.59
C CYS A 48 -36.07 -0.82 -14.18
N CYS A 49 -35.78 0.17 -13.32
CA CYS A 49 -34.43 0.40 -12.80
C CYS A 49 -33.91 -0.77 -11.96
N VAL A 50 -34.76 -1.40 -11.14
CA VAL A 50 -34.38 -2.60 -10.38
C VAL A 50 -34.10 -3.77 -11.34
N LYS A 51 -34.96 -4.03 -12.33
CA LYS A 51 -34.73 -5.13 -13.29
C LYS A 51 -33.50 -4.92 -14.16
N VAL A 52 -33.24 -3.71 -14.63
CA VAL A 52 -32.03 -3.38 -15.39
C VAL A 52 -30.79 -3.50 -14.51
N SER A 53 -30.84 -3.03 -13.25
CA SER A 53 -29.74 -3.19 -12.30
C SER A 53 -29.45 -4.66 -11.99
N THR A 54 -30.47 -5.48 -11.74
CA THR A 54 -30.32 -6.92 -11.51
C THR A 54 -29.80 -7.64 -12.74
N PHE A 55 -30.25 -7.27 -13.95
CA PHE A 55 -29.73 -7.84 -15.20
C PHE A 55 -28.28 -7.45 -15.46
N CYS A 56 -27.89 -6.20 -15.23
CA CYS A 56 -26.50 -5.76 -15.33
C CYS A 56 -25.59 -6.46 -14.31
N MET A 57 -26.07 -6.63 -13.07
CA MET A 57 -25.36 -7.40 -12.04
C MET A 57 -25.22 -8.88 -12.43
N PHE A 58 -26.28 -9.50 -12.96
CA PHE A 58 -26.24 -10.88 -13.45
C PHE A 58 -25.26 -11.03 -14.63
N LEU A 59 -25.33 -10.14 -15.62
CA LEU A 59 -24.42 -10.13 -16.76
C LEU A 59 -22.97 -9.97 -16.30
N PHE A 60 -22.72 -9.09 -15.33
CA PHE A 60 -21.40 -8.89 -14.73
C PHE A 60 -20.89 -10.15 -14.03
N VAL A 61 -21.74 -10.84 -13.26
CA VAL A 61 -21.39 -12.11 -12.62
C VAL A 61 -21.07 -13.18 -13.66
N VAL A 62 -21.89 -13.31 -14.72
CA VAL A 62 -21.67 -14.29 -15.80
C VAL A 62 -20.36 -14.02 -16.54
N VAL A 63 -20.09 -12.76 -16.93
CA VAL A 63 -18.84 -12.39 -17.61
C VAL A 63 -17.64 -12.68 -16.71
N SER A 64 -17.71 -12.33 -15.43
CA SER A 64 -16.63 -12.60 -14.47
C SER A 64 -16.39 -14.11 -14.29
N LEU A 65 -17.45 -14.91 -14.24
CA LEU A 65 -17.35 -16.38 -14.13
C LEU A 65 -16.72 -16.99 -15.38
N VAL A 66 -17.14 -16.55 -16.57
CA VAL A 66 -16.59 -17.03 -17.84
C VAL A 66 -15.11 -16.65 -17.96
N SER A 67 -14.73 -15.41 -17.62
CA SER A 67 -13.34 -14.98 -17.59
C SER A 67 -12.49 -15.82 -16.62
N ALA A 68 -13.02 -16.15 -15.43
CA ALA A 68 -12.32 -17.00 -14.46
C ALA A 68 -12.13 -18.43 -14.98
N ILE A 69 -13.16 -19.03 -15.61
CA ILE A 69 -13.08 -20.38 -16.19
C ILE A 69 -12.07 -20.43 -17.35
N VAL A 70 -12.07 -19.41 -18.21
CA VAL A 70 -11.11 -19.30 -19.33
C VAL A 70 -9.68 -19.14 -18.80
N HIS A 71 -9.48 -18.30 -17.78
CA HIS A 71 -8.18 -18.11 -17.15
C HIS A 71 -7.64 -19.41 -16.53
N GLU A 72 -8.47 -20.14 -15.79
CA GLU A 72 -8.04 -21.39 -15.15
C GLU A 72 -7.68 -22.47 -16.17
N LYS A 73 -8.46 -22.61 -17.26
CA LYS A 73 -8.12 -23.54 -18.35
C LYS A 73 -6.83 -23.14 -19.08
N SER A 74 -6.53 -21.85 -19.18
CA SER A 74 -5.32 -21.36 -19.87
C SER A 74 -4.01 -21.65 -19.12
N LYS A 75 -4.05 -21.76 -17.78
CA LYS A 75 -2.87 -22.10 -16.96
C LYS A 75 -2.28 -23.48 -17.27
N HIS A 76 -3.10 -24.41 -17.74
CA HIS A 76 -2.66 -25.79 -18.04
C HIS A 76 -2.10 -25.96 -19.46
N ILE A 77 -2.26 -24.97 -20.34
CA ILE A 77 -1.96 -25.10 -21.78
C ILE A 77 -0.75 -24.24 -22.19
N LEU A 78 -0.50 -23.14 -21.47
CA LEU A 78 0.51 -22.15 -21.85
C LEU A 78 1.80 -22.33 -21.05
N ASN A 79 2.96 -22.21 -21.71
CA ASN A 79 4.26 -22.15 -21.04
C ASN A 79 4.46 -20.78 -20.34
N VAL A 80 5.46 -20.65 -19.46
CA VAL A 80 5.66 -19.45 -18.61
C VAL A 80 5.76 -18.15 -19.40
N GLU A 81 6.45 -18.16 -20.55
CA GLU A 81 6.61 -16.98 -21.41
C GLU A 81 5.29 -16.60 -22.11
N GLN A 82 4.49 -17.59 -22.52
CA GLN A 82 3.15 -17.39 -23.04
C GLN A 82 2.16 -16.95 -21.95
N GLN A 83 2.31 -17.42 -20.72
CA GLN A 83 1.53 -16.98 -19.57
C GLN A 83 1.79 -15.51 -19.25
N GLU A 84 3.04 -15.03 -19.31
CA GLU A 84 3.35 -13.61 -19.16
C GLU A 84 2.74 -12.78 -20.31
N LYS A 85 2.84 -13.27 -21.55
CA LYS A 85 2.27 -12.58 -22.71
C LYS A 85 0.73 -12.56 -22.69
N TYR A 86 0.09 -13.64 -22.23
CA TYR A 86 -1.36 -13.72 -22.04
C TYR A 86 -1.82 -12.89 -20.83
N ALA A 87 -1.09 -12.88 -19.71
CA ALA A 87 -1.38 -12.02 -18.57
C ALA A 87 -1.32 -10.54 -18.96
N ASN A 88 -0.39 -10.17 -19.85
CA ASN A 88 -0.31 -8.82 -20.41
C ASN A 88 -1.44 -8.51 -21.43
N ALA A 89 -1.94 -9.51 -22.17
CA ALA A 89 -3.02 -9.34 -23.15
C ALA A 89 -4.43 -9.40 -22.53
N LEU A 90 -4.58 -10.11 -21.41
CA LEU A 90 -5.82 -10.26 -20.64
C LEU A 90 -5.85 -9.32 -19.45
N TRP A 91 -5.20 -8.16 -19.57
CA TRP A 91 -5.50 -7.00 -18.74
C TRP A 91 -6.99 -6.72 -18.88
N LEU A 92 -7.77 -7.25 -17.94
CA LEU A 92 -9.05 -6.65 -17.58
C LEU A 92 -8.74 -5.15 -17.46
N PRO A 93 -9.46 -4.25 -18.17
CA PRO A 93 -9.17 -2.82 -18.16
C PRO A 93 -8.90 -2.37 -16.73
N ALA A 94 -7.95 -1.46 -16.47
CA ALA A 94 -7.60 -0.99 -15.11
C ALA A 94 -8.82 -0.59 -14.22
N ALA A 95 -9.99 -0.39 -14.83
CA ALA A 95 -11.29 -0.34 -14.18
C ALA A 95 -11.63 -1.58 -13.31
N PHE A 96 -11.21 -2.80 -13.68
CA PHE A 96 -11.47 -4.06 -12.97
C PHE A 96 -10.58 -4.24 -11.73
N ASP A 97 -9.30 -3.87 -11.78
CA ASP A 97 -8.44 -3.94 -10.60
C ASP A 97 -8.75 -2.80 -9.61
N ARG A 98 -9.08 -1.61 -10.14
CA ARG A 98 -9.77 -0.56 -9.36
C ARG A 98 -11.02 -1.11 -8.70
N ALA A 99 -11.84 -1.85 -9.44
CA ALA A 99 -13.03 -2.51 -8.91
C ALA A 99 -12.67 -3.55 -7.84
N LYS A 100 -11.59 -4.32 -7.93
CA LYS A 100 -11.22 -5.29 -6.89
C LYS A 100 -10.93 -4.60 -5.55
N HIS A 101 -10.11 -3.55 -5.57
CA HIS A 101 -9.80 -2.77 -4.37
C HIS A 101 -10.96 -1.90 -3.87
N TYR A 102 -11.81 -1.42 -4.77
CA TYR A 102 -12.98 -0.62 -4.44
C TYR A 102 -14.13 -1.49 -3.91
N TYR A 103 -14.44 -2.61 -4.57
CA TYR A 103 -15.52 -3.53 -4.20
C TYR A 103 -15.21 -4.36 -2.96
N SER A 104 -13.94 -4.58 -2.60
CA SER A 104 -13.58 -5.21 -1.33
C SER A 104 -13.95 -4.33 -0.12
N GLN A 105 -14.03 -3.01 -0.29
CA GLN A 105 -14.43 -2.05 0.75
C GLN A 105 -15.84 -1.47 0.56
N HIS A 106 -16.44 -1.59 -0.62
CA HIS A 106 -17.80 -1.10 -0.87
C HIS A 106 -18.84 -1.86 -0.04
N GLU A 107 -19.72 -1.14 0.66
CA GLU A 107 -20.72 -1.69 1.58
C GLU A 107 -21.57 -2.79 0.95
N ALA A 108 -22.03 -2.60 -0.29
CA ALA A 108 -22.84 -3.61 -0.98
C ALA A 108 -22.07 -4.94 -1.20
N GLY A 109 -20.80 -4.86 -1.61
CA GLY A 109 -19.96 -6.04 -1.78
C GLY A 109 -19.66 -6.71 -0.44
N PHE A 110 -19.47 -5.91 0.60
CA PHE A 110 -19.27 -6.36 1.97
C PHE A 110 -20.46 -7.17 2.49
N TRP A 111 -21.68 -6.63 2.39
CA TRP A 111 -22.90 -7.31 2.84
C TRP A 111 -23.20 -8.57 2.03
N LEU A 112 -22.93 -8.53 0.72
CA LEU A 112 -23.08 -9.69 -0.14
C LEU A 112 -22.14 -10.82 0.29
N ARG A 113 -20.84 -10.54 0.43
CA ARG A 113 -19.85 -11.54 0.87
C ARG A 113 -20.21 -12.19 2.21
N ARG A 114 -20.67 -11.40 3.17
CA ARG A 114 -21.11 -11.88 4.50
C ARG A 114 -22.36 -12.77 4.43
N SER A 115 -23.25 -12.49 3.48
CA SER A 115 -24.51 -13.21 3.33
C SER A 115 -24.36 -14.53 2.58
N LEU A 116 -23.43 -14.59 1.62
CA LEU A 116 -23.28 -15.74 0.70
C LEU A 116 -22.59 -16.96 1.31
N SER A 117 -21.91 -16.85 2.46
CA SER A 117 -21.18 -17.97 3.05
C SER A 117 -21.13 -17.91 4.57
N GLU A 118 -21.39 -19.06 5.21
CA GLU A 118 -21.24 -19.22 6.65
C GLU A 118 -19.78 -19.04 7.11
N ALA A 119 -18.80 -19.56 6.36
CA ALA A 119 -17.38 -19.39 6.69
C ALA A 119 -16.97 -17.91 6.66
N SER A 120 -17.35 -17.20 5.60
CA SER A 120 -17.16 -15.75 5.47
C SER A 120 -17.76 -14.97 6.64
N ARG A 121 -18.97 -15.35 7.06
CA ARG A 121 -19.64 -14.76 8.23
C ARG A 121 -18.88 -15.02 9.52
N LYS A 122 -18.41 -16.25 9.74
CA LYS A 122 -17.58 -16.61 10.90
C LYS A 122 -16.29 -15.77 10.96
N ASP A 123 -15.62 -15.58 9.83
CA ASP A 123 -14.41 -14.75 9.78
C ASP A 123 -14.70 -13.27 10.06
N TYR A 124 -15.84 -12.76 9.56
CA TYR A 124 -16.29 -11.41 9.89
C TYR A 124 -16.59 -11.25 11.39
N ASP A 125 -17.34 -12.20 11.97
CA ASP A 125 -17.71 -12.17 13.38
C ASP A 125 -16.44 -12.30 14.26
N HIS A 126 -15.46 -13.11 13.83
CA HIS A 126 -14.15 -13.20 14.47
C HIS A 126 -13.36 -11.89 14.41
N ALA A 127 -13.26 -11.25 13.23
CA ALA A 127 -12.59 -9.96 13.07
C ALA A 127 -13.27 -8.86 13.91
N THR A 128 -14.59 -8.89 14.03
CA THR A 128 -15.37 -7.97 14.87
C THR A 128 -15.06 -8.18 16.35
N LYS A 129 -15.05 -9.44 16.81
CA LYS A 129 -14.70 -9.78 18.18
C LYS A 129 -13.27 -9.33 18.51
N TYR A 130 -12.31 -9.65 17.64
CA TYR A 130 -10.92 -9.21 17.79
C TYR A 130 -10.80 -7.67 17.88
N PHE A 131 -11.49 -6.94 17.01
CA PHE A 131 -11.52 -5.48 17.06
C PHE A 131 -12.05 -4.96 18.40
N GLN A 132 -13.15 -5.53 18.91
CA GLN A 132 -13.71 -5.16 20.21
C GLN A 132 -12.75 -5.43 21.35
N GLU A 133 -12.02 -6.54 21.31
CA GLU A 133 -10.98 -6.89 22.29
C GLU A 133 -9.78 -5.95 22.22
N GLN A 134 -9.40 -5.48 21.02
CA GLN A 134 -8.30 -4.54 20.84
C GLN A 134 -8.67 -3.10 21.22
N LEU A 135 -9.95 -2.73 21.13
CA LEU A 135 -10.41 -1.34 21.25
C LEU A 135 -9.90 -0.64 22.53
N PRO A 136 -10.01 -1.20 23.75
CA PRO A 136 -9.54 -0.51 24.96
C PRO A 136 -8.04 -0.19 24.93
N TYR A 137 -7.23 -1.04 24.29
CA TYR A 137 -5.79 -0.81 24.17
C TYR A 137 -5.46 0.30 23.18
N PHE A 138 -6.25 0.46 22.11
CA PHE A 138 -6.12 1.62 21.23
C PHE A 138 -6.60 2.89 21.91
N GLU A 139 -7.67 2.81 22.71
CA GLU A 139 -8.16 3.94 23.49
C GLU A 139 -7.12 4.50 24.46
N GLU A 140 -6.36 3.62 25.11
CA GLU A 140 -5.24 4.05 25.92
C GLU A 140 -4.05 4.50 25.06
N SER A 141 -3.79 3.85 23.90
CA SER A 141 -2.63 4.19 23.07
C SER A 141 -2.71 5.58 22.43
N PHE A 142 -3.89 6.02 21.96
CA PHE A 142 -4.03 7.36 21.41
C PHE A 142 -4.11 8.46 22.48
N LYS A 143 -4.42 8.10 23.72
CA LYS A 143 -4.38 9.02 24.86
C LYS A 143 -2.92 9.40 25.08
N ASP A 144 -2.63 10.71 24.97
CA ASP A 144 -1.27 11.25 25.07
C ASP A 144 -0.29 10.81 23.97
N PHE A 145 -0.75 10.18 22.88
CA PHE A 145 0.13 9.89 21.74
C PHE A 145 0.74 11.19 21.21
N PRO A 146 2.09 11.29 21.07
CA PRO A 146 2.76 12.49 20.58
C PRO A 146 2.63 12.57 19.06
N LEU A 147 1.48 13.02 18.59
CA LEU A 147 1.21 13.19 17.16
C LEU A 147 1.96 14.42 16.66
N HIS A 148 2.81 14.27 15.64
CA HIS A 148 3.44 15.44 15.03
C HIS A 148 2.37 16.36 14.42
N LEU A 149 2.60 17.66 14.52
CA LEU A 149 1.72 18.70 13.98
C LEU A 149 1.30 18.41 12.53
N HIS A 150 2.20 17.81 11.75
CA HIS A 150 2.02 17.52 10.33
C HIS A 150 0.91 16.50 10.06
N TRP A 151 0.62 15.62 11.02
CA TRP A 151 -0.42 14.59 10.92
C TRP A 151 -1.74 15.00 11.59
N SER A 152 -1.73 16.09 12.36
CA SER A 152 -2.86 16.52 13.20
C SER A 152 -4.03 17.16 12.43
N SER A 153 -3.79 17.59 11.18
CA SER A 153 -4.77 18.32 10.36
C SER A 153 -5.58 17.43 9.42
N LEU A 154 -5.62 16.11 9.68
CA LEU A 154 -6.34 15.15 8.86
C LEU A 154 -7.86 15.41 8.93
N GLU A 155 -8.44 15.72 7.77
CA GLU A 155 -9.89 15.86 7.64
C GLU A 155 -10.56 14.49 7.45
N LEU A 156 -11.46 14.14 8.36
CA LEU A 156 -12.17 12.87 8.28
C LEU A 156 -13.20 12.89 7.14
N PRO A 157 -13.24 11.86 6.28
CA PRO A 157 -14.26 11.73 5.25
C PRO A 157 -15.64 11.49 5.89
N LYS A 158 -16.72 11.85 5.17
CA LYS A 158 -18.10 11.62 5.64
C LYS A 158 -18.39 10.14 5.90
N THR A 159 -17.89 9.28 5.01
CA THR A 159 -17.90 7.83 5.17
C THR A 159 -16.47 7.39 5.41
N VAL A 160 -16.23 6.76 6.56
CA VAL A 160 -14.88 6.33 6.96
C VAL A 160 -14.58 4.99 6.29
N SER A 161 -13.67 5.01 5.31
CA SER A 161 -13.02 3.82 4.78
C SER A 161 -11.50 3.98 4.89
N PHE A 162 -10.78 2.85 4.92
CA PHE A 162 -9.33 2.85 5.08
C PHE A 162 -8.65 3.60 3.92
N HIS A 163 -9.11 3.36 2.70
CA HIS A 163 -8.55 4.01 1.52
C HIS A 163 -8.95 5.48 1.39
N ASP A 164 -10.15 5.86 1.85
CA ASP A 164 -10.53 7.29 1.90
C ASP A 164 -9.64 8.05 2.88
N LEU A 165 -9.31 7.46 4.03
CA LEU A 165 -8.36 8.05 4.99
C LEU A 165 -6.96 8.22 4.38
N ILE A 166 -6.46 7.23 3.64
CA ILE A 166 -5.18 7.37 2.89
C ILE A 166 -5.26 8.53 1.89
N ASN A 167 -6.36 8.64 1.15
CA ASN A 167 -6.55 9.72 0.19
C ASN A 167 -6.61 11.11 0.87
N GLN A 168 -7.31 11.23 2.00
CA GLN A 168 -7.35 12.47 2.78
C GLN A 168 -5.98 12.82 3.36
N ARG A 169 -5.23 11.83 3.85
CA ARG A 169 -3.84 12.03 4.28
C ARG A 169 -2.97 12.53 3.13
N GLY A 170 -3.08 11.94 1.94
CA GLY A 170 -2.33 12.40 0.77
C GLY A 170 -2.60 13.87 0.46
N LYS A 171 -3.88 14.29 0.46
CA LYS A 171 -4.26 15.69 0.25
C LYS A 171 -3.71 16.62 1.32
N MET A 172 -3.79 16.19 2.59
CA MET A 172 -3.22 16.92 3.72
C MET A 172 -1.70 17.09 3.55
N LEU A 173 -0.97 16.05 3.17
CA LEU A 173 0.48 16.12 2.94
C LEU A 173 0.85 17.06 1.79
N VAL A 174 0.07 17.04 0.70
CA VAL A 174 0.24 18.00 -0.40
C VAL A 174 0.05 19.43 0.08
N ARG A 175 -1.00 19.68 0.89
CA ARG A 175 -1.24 20.99 1.50
C ARG A 175 -0.07 21.41 2.38
N ASN A 176 0.36 20.54 3.29
CA ASN A 176 1.48 20.80 4.20
C ASN A 176 2.77 21.16 3.44
N LEU A 177 3.07 20.45 2.33
CA LEU A 177 4.22 20.74 1.50
C LEU A 177 4.14 22.15 0.88
N PHE A 178 3.01 22.51 0.26
CA PHE A 178 2.91 23.79 -0.45
C PHE A 178 2.63 24.99 0.45
N GLU A 179 2.00 24.80 1.61
CA GLU A 179 1.68 25.89 2.55
C GLU A 179 2.75 26.10 3.62
N HIS A 180 3.51 25.05 3.98
CA HIS A 180 4.43 25.09 5.11
C HIS A 180 5.84 24.57 4.79
N ASP A 181 6.10 24.09 3.57
CA ASP A 181 7.37 23.45 3.18
C ASP A 181 7.71 22.24 4.07
N TRP A 182 6.68 21.51 4.51
CA TRP A 182 6.84 20.33 5.34
C TRP A 182 7.03 19.07 4.49
N GLU A 183 8.15 18.39 4.71
CA GLU A 183 8.61 17.27 3.88
C GLU A 183 8.41 15.90 4.53
N ASP A 184 7.62 15.78 5.61
CA ASP A 184 7.44 14.51 6.34
C ASP A 184 6.91 13.35 5.49
N TYR A 185 6.30 13.60 4.33
CA TYR A 185 5.94 12.54 3.39
C TYR A 185 7.17 11.79 2.85
N GLN A 186 8.36 12.41 2.87
CA GLN A 186 9.62 11.80 2.46
C GLN A 186 10.03 10.63 3.35
N ILE A 187 9.55 10.58 4.60
CA ILE A 187 9.85 9.45 5.50
C ILE A 187 9.52 8.11 4.86
N GLU A 188 8.52 8.09 3.98
CA GLU A 188 8.12 6.91 3.23
C GLU A 188 8.37 7.00 1.73
N LYS A 189 8.13 8.18 1.14
CA LYS A 189 8.26 8.31 -0.31
C LYS A 189 9.71 8.39 -0.79
N ASP A 190 10.66 8.72 0.09
CA ASP A 190 12.09 8.65 -0.15
C ASP A 190 12.74 7.55 0.70
N LYS A 191 13.05 6.42 0.08
CA LYS A 191 13.72 5.29 0.76
C LYS A 191 15.02 5.69 1.44
N CYS A 192 15.77 6.63 0.88
CA CYS A 192 17.04 7.03 1.44
C CYS A 192 16.83 7.84 2.72
N SER A 193 15.86 8.76 2.72
CA SER A 193 15.45 9.50 3.92
C SER A 193 14.89 8.58 5.01
N MET A 194 14.10 7.57 4.61
CA MET A 194 13.62 6.52 5.51
C MET A 194 14.79 5.81 6.22
N PHE A 195 15.76 5.29 5.47
CA PHE A 195 16.89 4.57 6.06
C PHE A 195 17.78 5.47 6.92
N GLU A 196 18.04 6.71 6.51
CA GLU A 196 18.74 7.71 7.33
C GLU A 196 18.02 7.94 8.66
N PHE A 197 16.69 8.08 8.65
CA PHE A 197 15.89 8.19 9.86
C PHE A 197 16.01 6.94 10.76
N LEU A 198 15.89 5.74 10.18
CA LEU A 198 16.01 4.49 10.95
C LEU A 198 17.39 4.39 11.62
N GLY A 199 18.46 4.70 10.90
CA GLY A 199 19.83 4.68 11.43
C GLY A 199 20.08 5.76 12.48
N ALA A 200 19.60 6.98 12.27
CA ALA A 200 19.74 8.08 13.22
C ALA A 200 19.05 7.79 14.57
N ASN A 201 17.96 7.01 14.53
CA ASN A 201 17.18 6.64 15.72
C ASN A 201 17.51 5.26 16.30
N GLY A 202 18.54 4.57 15.77
CA GLY A 202 18.96 3.27 16.27
C GLY A 202 17.92 2.15 16.09
N LEU A 203 17.01 2.30 15.12
CA LEU A 203 16.03 1.27 14.79
C LEU A 203 16.72 0.16 13.99
N PRO A 204 16.51 -1.14 14.30
CA PRO A 204 17.08 -2.23 13.53
C PRO A 204 16.58 -2.20 12.08
N HIS A 205 17.49 -2.12 11.12
CA HIS A 205 17.17 -2.04 9.68
C HIS A 205 18.25 -2.79 8.88
N VAL A 206 17.93 -3.13 7.62
CA VAL A 206 18.91 -3.76 6.72
C VAL A 206 20.07 -2.80 6.44
N PRO A 207 21.34 -3.18 6.66
CA PRO A 207 22.46 -2.27 6.55
C PRO A 207 22.60 -1.72 5.13
N TRP A 208 22.78 -0.40 5.01
CA TRP A 208 23.18 0.21 3.75
C TRP A 208 24.67 0.57 3.78
N VAL A 209 25.30 0.53 2.61
CA VAL A 209 26.72 0.84 2.43
C VAL A 209 26.89 2.31 2.08
N GLU A 210 26.12 2.80 1.11
CA GLU A 210 26.22 4.19 0.67
C GLU A 210 24.89 4.68 0.09
N ILE A 211 24.58 5.94 0.33
CA ILE A 211 23.47 6.67 -0.28
C ILE A 211 24.09 7.70 -1.23
N LEU A 212 23.74 7.57 -2.51
CA LEU A 212 24.18 8.44 -3.59
C LEU A 212 23.01 9.36 -3.94
N ARG A 213 23.11 10.65 -3.59
CA ARG A 213 22.13 11.69 -3.95
C ARG A 213 22.72 12.69 -4.95
N SER A 214 21.85 13.38 -5.68
CA SER A 214 22.27 14.57 -6.43
C SER A 214 22.32 15.76 -5.48
N GLU A 215 23.51 16.33 -5.24
CA GLU A 215 23.73 17.39 -4.25
C GLU A 215 22.97 18.70 -4.54
N ASN A 216 22.51 18.92 -5.78
CA ASN A 216 21.95 20.22 -6.20
C ASN A 216 20.69 20.14 -7.07
N ASN A 217 20.13 18.96 -7.33
CA ASN A 217 19.00 18.85 -8.25
C ASN A 217 17.68 18.83 -7.48
N LYS A 218 17.01 19.97 -7.44
CA LYS A 218 15.54 19.96 -7.38
C LYS A 218 15.02 19.12 -8.55
N PRO A 219 13.89 18.42 -8.39
CA PRO A 219 13.31 17.60 -9.45
C PRO A 219 13.17 18.42 -10.74
N HIS A 220 13.61 17.88 -11.87
CA HIS A 220 13.40 18.55 -13.14
C HIS A 220 11.89 18.53 -13.45
N PRO A 221 11.19 19.68 -13.51
CA PRO A 221 9.73 19.74 -13.60
C PRO A 221 9.19 19.07 -14.88
N ASN A 222 10.04 18.93 -15.91
CA ASN A 222 9.68 18.40 -17.22
C ASN A 222 10.33 17.04 -17.55
N ALA A 223 10.78 16.23 -16.58
CA ALA A 223 11.50 14.98 -16.86
C ALA A 223 10.74 13.97 -17.77
N ASN A 224 9.41 14.10 -17.87
CA ASN A 224 8.56 13.27 -18.73
C ASN A 224 8.15 13.93 -20.06
N GLN A 225 8.52 15.20 -20.30
CA GLN A 225 8.24 15.90 -21.55
C GLN A 225 9.52 15.94 -22.39
N ALA A 226 9.41 15.75 -23.71
CA ALA A 226 10.55 15.90 -24.60
C ALA A 226 11.13 17.32 -24.44
N ALA A 227 12.44 17.44 -24.24
CA ALA A 227 13.11 18.73 -24.18
C ALA A 227 12.77 19.54 -25.45
N THR A 228 12.09 20.67 -25.30
CA THR A 228 11.63 21.49 -26.44
C THR A 228 12.42 22.79 -26.56
N THR A 229 13.22 23.14 -25.56
CA THR A 229 14.00 24.39 -25.52
C THR A 229 15.50 24.12 -25.33
N VAL A 230 16.33 25.08 -25.77
CA VAL A 230 17.79 25.04 -25.57
C VAL A 230 18.16 24.98 -24.08
N LYS A 231 17.37 25.65 -23.23
CA LYS A 231 17.53 25.59 -21.77
C LYS A 231 17.29 24.18 -21.21
N ASP A 232 16.30 23.46 -21.73
CA ASP A 232 16.06 22.06 -21.37
C ASP A 232 17.27 21.16 -21.74
N GLN A 233 18.01 21.50 -22.80
CA GLN A 233 19.21 20.76 -23.21
C GLN A 233 20.40 21.02 -22.26
N GLU A 234 20.64 22.25 -21.86
CA GLU A 234 21.70 22.60 -20.89
C GLU A 234 21.42 21.96 -19.52
N ASP A 235 20.18 22.08 -19.02
CA ASP A 235 19.75 21.47 -17.76
C ASP A 235 19.84 19.93 -17.83
N SER A 236 19.53 19.34 -18.98
CA SER A 236 19.72 17.89 -19.18
C SER A 236 21.19 17.47 -19.13
N THR A 237 22.12 18.30 -19.61
CA THR A 237 23.55 17.98 -19.62
C THR A 237 24.12 17.92 -18.21
N ALA A 238 23.80 18.91 -17.37
CA ALA A 238 24.18 18.90 -15.95
C ALA A 238 23.52 17.72 -15.21
N TYR A 239 22.25 17.44 -15.51
CA TYR A 239 21.50 16.33 -14.93
C TYR A 239 22.15 14.96 -15.21
N TYR A 240 22.62 14.72 -16.45
CA TYR A 240 23.30 13.47 -16.79
C TYR A 240 24.74 13.41 -16.27
N LYS A 241 25.46 14.54 -16.16
CA LYS A 241 26.80 14.57 -15.58
C LYS A 241 26.82 14.04 -14.14
N ASN A 242 25.81 14.42 -13.34
CA ASN A 242 25.68 13.91 -11.96
C ASN A 242 25.47 12.40 -11.95
N LEU A 243 24.60 11.88 -12.81
CA LEU A 243 24.35 10.44 -12.91
C LEU A 243 25.62 9.66 -13.31
N THR A 244 26.40 10.13 -14.28
CA THR A 244 27.65 9.46 -14.69
C THR A 244 28.66 9.35 -13.52
N SER A 245 28.82 10.42 -12.75
CA SER A 245 29.68 10.41 -11.55
C SER A 245 29.18 9.40 -10.52
N MET A 246 27.87 9.39 -10.26
CA MET A 246 27.25 8.43 -9.34
C MET A 246 27.39 6.99 -9.82
N LEU A 247 27.26 6.73 -11.11
CA LEU A 247 27.45 5.39 -11.68
C LEU A 247 28.89 4.90 -11.52
N THR A 248 29.86 5.79 -11.72
CA THR A 248 31.28 5.46 -11.49
C THR A 248 31.51 5.12 -10.01
N ARG A 249 31.00 5.95 -9.09
CA ARG A 249 31.08 5.71 -7.64
C ARG A 249 30.40 4.40 -7.26
N MET A 250 29.19 4.16 -7.77
CA MET A 250 28.43 2.92 -7.56
C MET A 250 29.21 1.69 -8.02
N LYS A 251 29.83 1.73 -9.20
CA LYS A 251 30.68 0.64 -9.71
C LYS A 251 31.83 0.35 -8.76
N THR A 252 32.53 1.39 -8.32
CA THR A 252 33.66 1.27 -7.38
C THR A 252 33.23 0.59 -6.09
N ILE A 253 32.12 1.03 -5.48
CA ILE A 253 31.60 0.44 -4.24
C ILE A 253 31.27 -1.04 -4.45
N LEU A 254 30.51 -1.35 -5.49
CA LEU A 254 30.08 -2.73 -5.76
C LEU A 254 31.28 -3.64 -6.07
N SER A 255 32.27 -3.19 -6.84
CA SER A 255 33.49 -3.96 -7.12
C SER A 255 34.35 -4.20 -5.87
N SER A 256 34.31 -3.28 -4.90
CA SER A 256 35.01 -3.39 -3.62
C SER A 256 34.27 -4.25 -2.58
N ALA A 257 32.97 -4.51 -2.77
CA ALA A 257 32.16 -5.26 -1.82
C ALA A 257 32.69 -6.67 -1.58
N THR A 258 32.66 -7.11 -0.32
CA THR A 258 33.09 -8.45 0.11
C THR A 258 31.92 -9.39 0.36
N GLU A 259 30.71 -8.86 0.49
CA GLU A 259 29.50 -9.60 0.81
C GLU A 259 28.46 -9.45 -0.31
N PHE A 260 27.71 -10.52 -0.56
CA PHE A 260 26.68 -10.57 -1.58
C PHE A 260 25.51 -11.48 -1.13
N PRO A 261 24.28 -11.31 -1.67
CA PRO A 261 23.90 -10.34 -2.70
C PRO A 261 23.86 -8.89 -2.21
N MET A 262 24.19 -7.96 -3.10
CA MET A 262 24.02 -6.52 -2.88
C MET A 262 22.77 -6.03 -3.61
N PHE A 263 22.18 -4.92 -3.16
CA PHE A 263 20.98 -4.36 -3.78
C PHE A 263 21.17 -2.88 -4.09
N ILE A 264 20.87 -2.46 -5.31
CA ILE A 264 20.78 -1.05 -5.70
C ILE A 264 19.31 -0.67 -5.67
N LYS A 265 18.91 0.25 -4.79
CA LYS A 265 17.53 0.71 -4.66
C LYS A 265 17.43 2.17 -5.10
N SER A 266 16.41 2.54 -5.86
CA SER A 266 16.16 3.94 -6.20
C SER A 266 15.50 4.66 -5.02
N CYS A 267 16.07 5.78 -4.55
CA CYS A 267 15.59 6.53 -3.39
C CYS A 267 14.12 6.97 -3.57
N HIS A 268 13.86 7.68 -4.67
CA HIS A 268 12.59 8.31 -5.03
C HIS A 268 11.49 7.38 -5.60
N ILE A 269 11.66 6.05 -5.53
CA ILE A 269 10.69 5.09 -6.13
C ILE A 269 10.37 3.97 -5.13
N THR A 270 9.20 4.06 -4.51
CA THR A 270 8.72 3.09 -3.52
C THR A 270 7.77 2.04 -4.07
N THR A 271 7.28 2.21 -5.31
CA THR A 271 6.34 1.27 -5.92
C THR A 271 7.05 -0.01 -6.40
N GLY A 272 6.69 -1.17 -5.84
CA GLY A 272 7.26 -2.47 -6.23
C GLY A 272 7.08 -2.80 -7.73
N ALA A 273 5.97 -2.36 -8.33
CA ALA A 273 5.69 -2.55 -9.76
C ALA A 273 6.72 -1.87 -10.69
N ALA A 274 7.45 -0.86 -10.20
CA ALA A 274 8.45 -0.15 -10.99
C ALA A 274 9.77 -0.92 -11.15
N LYS A 275 9.95 -2.05 -10.45
CA LYS A 275 11.22 -2.81 -10.41
C LYS A 275 12.41 -1.90 -10.03
N SER A 276 12.20 -1.06 -9.02
CA SER A 276 13.16 -0.04 -8.55
C SER A 276 14.31 -0.58 -7.70
N VAL A 277 14.46 -1.90 -7.64
CA VAL A 277 15.54 -2.61 -6.96
C VAL A 277 16.27 -3.49 -7.96
N TYR A 278 17.58 -3.32 -8.08
CA TYR A 278 18.46 -4.18 -8.86
C TYR A 278 19.30 -5.04 -7.93
N ARG A 279 19.25 -6.37 -8.11
CA ARG A 279 19.98 -7.33 -7.27
C ARG A 279 21.30 -7.73 -7.94
N ILE A 280 22.40 -7.54 -7.24
CA ILE A 280 23.75 -7.95 -7.64
C ILE A 280 24.11 -9.23 -6.89
N MET A 281 24.42 -10.29 -7.63
CA MET A 281 24.58 -11.64 -7.06
C MET A 281 25.98 -11.91 -6.55
N ASP A 282 26.99 -11.38 -7.24
CA ASP A 282 28.41 -11.53 -6.95
C ASP A 282 29.20 -10.51 -7.78
N LYS A 283 30.54 -10.54 -7.68
CA LYS A 283 31.43 -9.65 -8.44
C LYS A 283 31.37 -9.85 -9.95
N SER A 284 31.28 -11.10 -10.41
CA SER A 284 31.25 -11.41 -11.84
C SER A 284 29.97 -10.90 -12.50
N HIS A 285 28.86 -10.87 -11.76
CA HIS A 285 27.62 -10.24 -12.18
C HIS A 285 27.84 -8.75 -12.53
N ILE A 286 28.61 -8.01 -11.72
CA ILE A 286 28.90 -6.59 -11.99
C ILE A 286 29.64 -6.44 -13.32
N GLU A 287 30.70 -7.22 -13.54
CA GLU A 287 31.54 -7.15 -14.74
C GLU A 287 30.74 -7.48 -16.01
N GLN A 288 29.90 -8.53 -15.94
CA GLN A 288 29.14 -9.02 -17.08
C GLN A 288 27.89 -8.18 -17.39
N LYS A 289 27.26 -7.59 -16.36
CA LYS A 289 25.97 -6.91 -16.49
C LYS A 289 26.04 -5.40 -16.29
N TRP A 290 27.23 -4.80 -16.16
CA TRP A 290 27.35 -3.35 -15.98
C TRP A 290 26.55 -2.53 -17.00
N PRO A 291 26.58 -2.82 -18.33
CA PRO A 291 25.77 -2.07 -19.29
C PRO A 291 24.25 -2.16 -19.03
N GLU A 292 23.78 -3.30 -18.50
CA GLU A 292 22.38 -3.51 -18.13
C GLU A 292 22.03 -2.72 -16.86
N ILE A 293 22.91 -2.74 -15.85
CA ILE A 293 22.79 -1.98 -14.60
C ILE A 293 22.73 -0.48 -14.87
N GLU A 294 23.63 0.01 -15.72
CA GLU A 294 23.70 1.42 -16.13
C GLU A 294 22.43 1.84 -16.88
N SER A 295 21.96 1.02 -17.84
CA SER A 295 20.69 1.25 -18.54
C SER A 295 19.50 1.26 -17.58
N TRP A 296 19.46 0.34 -16.62
CA TRP A 296 18.45 0.32 -15.55
C TRP A 296 18.50 1.60 -14.72
N ALA A 297 19.68 2.05 -14.32
CA ALA A 297 19.85 3.26 -13.52
C ALA A 297 19.40 4.51 -14.29
N HIS A 298 19.76 4.66 -15.57
CA HIS A 298 19.26 5.75 -16.42
C HIS A 298 17.73 5.75 -16.55
N ARG A 299 17.10 4.57 -16.61
CA ARG A 299 15.65 4.46 -16.63
C ARG A 299 15.05 4.87 -15.29
N MET A 300 15.55 4.33 -14.18
CA MET A 300 15.05 4.63 -12.83
C MET A 300 15.26 6.10 -12.45
N TRP A 301 16.40 6.69 -12.81
CA TRP A 301 16.71 8.10 -12.56
C TRP A 301 15.65 9.07 -13.13
N ARG A 302 15.07 8.72 -14.28
CA ARG A 302 14.01 9.51 -14.94
C ARG A 302 12.61 9.10 -14.52
N TYR A 303 12.45 7.90 -13.98
CA TYR A 303 11.16 7.36 -13.64
C TYR A 303 10.53 8.14 -12.49
N ARG A 304 9.22 8.30 -12.52
CA ARG A 304 8.44 8.86 -11.41
C ARG A 304 7.34 7.88 -11.07
N SER A 305 7.20 7.58 -9.78
CA SER A 305 6.15 6.71 -9.29
C SER A 305 4.78 7.24 -9.73
N ASN A 306 3.95 6.32 -10.19
CA ASN A 306 2.58 6.60 -10.57
C ASN A 306 1.69 5.54 -9.94
N ASP A 307 0.78 5.96 -9.07
CA ASP A 307 -0.20 5.12 -8.39
C ASP A 307 -1.53 5.05 -9.16
N TRP A 308 -1.50 5.05 -10.49
CA TRP A 308 -2.65 5.19 -11.42
C TRP A 308 -3.91 4.33 -11.14
N GLU A 309 -3.80 3.24 -10.40
CA GLU A 309 -4.93 2.37 -10.00
C GLU A 309 -5.49 2.68 -8.62
N ARG A 310 -4.84 3.54 -7.85
CA ARG A 310 -5.22 3.89 -6.48
C ARG A 310 -6.05 5.16 -6.45
N GLN A 311 -7.01 5.23 -5.54
CA GLN A 311 -7.83 6.43 -5.37
C GLN A 311 -7.05 7.65 -4.85
N TRP A 312 -5.90 7.41 -4.22
CA TRP A 312 -4.98 8.43 -3.74
C TRP A 312 -3.86 8.76 -4.73
N ALA A 313 -3.97 8.30 -5.99
CA ALA A 313 -2.93 8.51 -7.01
C ALA A 313 -2.54 9.97 -7.15
N VAL A 314 -3.54 10.86 -7.27
CA VAL A 314 -3.30 12.29 -7.51
C VAL A 314 -2.40 12.90 -6.44
N PRO A 315 -2.76 12.90 -5.13
CA PRO A 315 -1.92 13.53 -4.14
C PRO A 315 -0.54 12.86 -4.00
N PHE A 316 -0.45 11.53 -4.01
CA PHE A 316 0.86 10.87 -3.83
C PHE A 316 1.78 10.98 -5.05
N ASN A 317 1.22 11.04 -6.26
CA ASN A 317 1.99 11.38 -7.47
C ASN A 317 2.50 12.82 -7.40
N THR A 318 1.70 13.77 -6.88
CA THR A 318 2.15 15.15 -6.66
C THR A 318 3.34 15.21 -5.70
N LEU A 319 3.28 14.47 -4.58
CA LEU A 319 4.37 14.39 -3.60
C LEU A 319 5.63 13.73 -4.16
N THR A 320 5.50 12.56 -4.80
CA THR A 320 6.64 11.83 -5.35
C THR A 320 7.30 12.55 -6.53
N ALA A 321 6.56 13.40 -7.25
CA ALA A 321 7.15 14.28 -8.26
C ALA A 321 8.13 15.31 -7.68
N GLN A 322 8.03 15.62 -6.38
CA GLN A 322 8.92 16.56 -5.69
C GLN A 322 10.22 15.90 -5.21
N LEU A 323 10.39 14.59 -5.38
CA LEU A 323 11.59 13.89 -4.90
C LEU A 323 12.75 13.98 -5.86
N SER A 324 13.93 14.28 -5.31
CA SER A 324 15.18 14.22 -6.05
C SER A 324 15.59 12.77 -6.32
N PRO A 325 16.06 12.46 -7.54
CA PRO A 325 16.53 11.11 -7.84
C PRO A 325 17.82 10.79 -7.09
N GLY A 326 18.00 9.51 -6.77
CA GLY A 326 19.11 8.99 -5.99
C GLY A 326 19.09 7.47 -5.95
N PHE A 327 20.20 6.89 -5.50
CA PHE A 327 20.34 5.45 -5.30
C PHE A 327 20.92 5.13 -3.92
N MET A 328 20.43 4.07 -3.30
CA MET A 328 21.01 3.47 -2.12
C MET A 328 21.62 2.11 -2.50
N ILE A 329 22.86 1.88 -2.06
CA ILE A 329 23.51 0.57 -2.13
C ILE A 329 23.31 -0.10 -0.78
N GLN A 330 22.57 -1.20 -0.77
CA GLN A 330 22.23 -1.97 0.42
C GLN A 330 22.97 -3.30 0.43
N GLY A 331 23.52 -3.65 1.60
CA GLY A 331 24.15 -4.93 1.83
C GLY A 331 23.14 -6.06 1.93
N PRO A 332 23.59 -7.33 1.94
CA PRO A 332 22.71 -8.42 2.34
C PRO A 332 22.30 -8.21 3.80
N TRP A 333 21.02 -8.45 4.12
CA TRP A 333 20.60 -8.50 5.53
C TRP A 333 21.33 -9.63 6.28
N MET A 334 21.52 -10.78 5.63
CA MET A 334 22.30 -11.89 6.15
C MET A 334 23.08 -12.59 5.05
N THR A 335 24.35 -12.86 5.32
CA THR A 335 25.22 -13.70 4.49
C THR A 335 25.08 -15.16 4.96
N ASN A 336 25.19 -16.13 4.05
CA ASN A 336 25.31 -17.58 4.34
C ASN A 336 24.05 -18.40 4.71
N ARG A 337 22.82 -17.96 4.41
CA ARG A 337 21.63 -18.80 4.63
C ARG A 337 20.90 -19.18 3.34
N LYS A 338 20.39 -20.42 3.31
CA LYS A 338 19.62 -20.99 2.19
C LYS A 338 18.17 -20.50 2.16
N GLU A 339 17.65 -19.98 3.26
CA GLU A 339 16.26 -19.55 3.37
C GLU A 339 16.12 -18.06 3.06
N ASN A 340 15.17 -17.72 2.20
CA ASN A 340 14.79 -16.33 1.97
C ASN A 340 14.11 -15.75 3.23
N PRO A 341 14.29 -14.45 3.53
CA PRO A 341 13.50 -13.77 4.55
C PRO A 341 12.02 -14.02 4.37
N VAL A 342 11.30 -14.16 5.49
CA VAL A 342 9.85 -13.93 5.50
C VAL A 342 9.63 -12.46 5.79
N GLU A 343 8.87 -11.79 4.95
CA GLU A 343 8.49 -10.40 5.16
C GLU A 343 7.08 -10.33 5.72
N ILE A 344 6.93 -9.66 6.85
CA ILE A 344 5.63 -9.30 7.43
C ILE A 344 5.43 -7.79 7.37
N LYS A 345 4.19 -7.38 7.18
CA LYS A 345 3.76 -5.98 7.11
C LYS A 345 2.91 -5.68 8.32
N VAL A 346 3.49 -4.97 9.29
CA VAL A 346 2.84 -4.62 10.55
C VAL A 346 2.08 -3.32 10.38
N GLU A 347 0.77 -3.35 10.58
CA GLU A 347 -0.07 -2.15 10.56
C GLU A 347 -0.14 -1.53 11.95
N VAL A 348 0.39 -0.32 12.10
CA VAL A 348 0.44 0.42 13.35
C VAL A 348 -0.53 1.60 13.26
N ILE A 349 -1.41 1.72 14.25
CA ILE A 349 -2.37 2.82 14.36
C ILE A 349 -2.21 3.44 15.76
N TRP A 350 -2.04 4.75 15.85
CA TRP A 350 -1.83 5.49 17.11
C TRP A 350 -0.72 4.88 17.98
N GLY A 351 0.40 4.49 17.36
CA GLY A 351 1.54 3.90 18.07
C GLY A 351 1.32 2.48 18.61
N ARG A 352 0.26 1.78 18.16
CA ARG A 352 -0.03 0.39 18.51
C ARG A 352 -0.22 -0.47 17.25
N ALA A 353 0.48 -1.59 17.18
CA ALA A 353 0.32 -2.58 16.13
C ALA A 353 -1.05 -3.25 16.23
N TYR A 354 -1.77 -3.37 15.12
CA TYR A 354 -3.09 -3.99 15.04
C TYR A 354 -3.03 -5.42 14.50
N LEU A 355 -2.30 -5.64 13.41
CA LEU A 355 -2.11 -6.96 12.80
C LEU A 355 -0.80 -6.99 12.00
N ALA A 356 -0.39 -8.17 11.56
CA ALA A 356 0.68 -8.38 10.61
C ALA A 356 0.15 -9.12 9.38
N PHE A 357 0.61 -8.73 8.21
CA PHE A 357 0.32 -9.40 6.95
C PHE A 357 1.59 -9.99 6.36
N VAL A 358 1.64 -11.31 6.18
CA VAL A 358 2.78 -11.97 5.54
C VAL A 358 2.74 -11.68 4.04
N SER A 359 3.67 -10.88 3.54
CA SER A 359 3.74 -10.51 2.12
C SER A 359 4.54 -11.50 1.30
N THR A 360 5.65 -11.98 1.84
CA THR A 360 6.53 -12.92 1.16
C THR A 360 7.05 -13.98 2.12
N GLY A 361 7.27 -15.18 1.60
CA GLY A 361 7.81 -16.29 2.36
C GLY A 361 7.68 -17.61 1.60
N ARG A 362 8.20 -18.69 2.18
CA ARG A 362 8.25 -20.01 1.54
C ARG A 362 6.88 -20.56 1.15
N CYS A 363 5.82 -20.15 1.85
CA CYS A 363 4.47 -20.67 1.64
C CYS A 363 3.53 -19.70 0.90
N GLY A 364 4.08 -18.63 0.32
CA GLY A 364 3.30 -17.58 -0.35
C GLY A 364 2.97 -16.41 0.58
N GLY A 365 2.17 -15.48 0.09
CA GLY A 365 1.69 -14.32 0.85
C GLY A 365 0.26 -14.50 1.38
N ASP A 366 -0.40 -13.38 1.67
CA ASP A 366 -1.83 -13.30 2.02
C ASP A 366 -2.26 -14.00 3.30
N THR A 367 -1.36 -14.03 4.27
CA THR A 367 -1.63 -14.52 5.63
C THR A 367 -1.71 -13.37 6.60
N ILE A 368 -2.80 -13.28 7.37
CA ILE A 368 -2.97 -12.31 8.45
C ILE A 368 -2.62 -13.00 9.76
N ILE A 369 -1.82 -12.33 10.58
CA ILE A 369 -1.46 -12.74 11.93
C ILE A 369 -1.96 -11.68 12.91
N LEU A 370 -2.78 -12.11 13.86
CA LEU A 370 -3.38 -11.25 14.88
C LEU A 370 -2.57 -11.31 16.19
N ARG A 371 -2.79 -10.33 17.08
CA ARG A 371 -2.10 -10.27 18.38
C ARG A 371 -2.46 -11.41 19.33
N ASP A 372 -3.58 -12.07 19.12
CA ASP A 372 -4.01 -13.25 19.89
C ASP A 372 -3.32 -14.55 19.43
N GLY A 373 -2.45 -14.46 18.42
CA GLY A 373 -1.73 -15.60 17.85
C GLY A 373 -2.48 -16.31 16.72
N THR A 374 -3.64 -15.83 16.31
CA THR A 374 -4.38 -16.39 15.17
C THR A 374 -3.61 -16.14 13.87
N VAL A 375 -3.37 -17.21 13.10
CA VAL A 375 -2.69 -17.17 11.79
C VAL A 375 -3.67 -17.66 10.72
N THR A 376 -4.09 -16.77 9.82
CA THR A 376 -5.17 -17.03 8.85
C THR A 376 -4.78 -16.68 7.42
N ARG A 377 -4.90 -17.63 6.49
CA ARG A 377 -4.70 -17.44 5.05
C ARG A 377 -6.03 -17.29 4.31
N TYR A 378 -6.04 -16.48 3.25
CA TYR A 378 -7.26 -16.13 2.49
C TYR A 378 -7.22 -16.45 0.98
N THR A 379 -6.17 -17.09 0.45
CA THR A 379 -5.95 -17.20 -1.01
C THR A 379 -5.81 -18.61 -1.58
N ASP A 380 -6.24 -19.67 -0.88
CA ASP A 380 -6.16 -21.03 -1.47
C ASP A 380 -7.12 -21.26 -2.65
N SER A 381 -8.09 -20.36 -2.88
CA SER A 381 -9.01 -20.42 -4.01
C SER A 381 -9.60 -19.05 -4.36
N LEU A 382 -10.10 -18.91 -5.60
CA LEU A 382 -10.84 -17.72 -6.03
C LEU A 382 -12.06 -17.46 -5.13
N VAL A 383 -12.74 -18.52 -4.70
CA VAL A 383 -13.90 -18.42 -3.81
C VAL A 383 -13.50 -17.87 -2.44
N GLN A 384 -12.40 -18.35 -1.85
CA GLN A 384 -11.91 -17.81 -0.57
C GLN A 384 -11.50 -16.34 -0.70
N ASN A 385 -10.83 -15.98 -1.80
CA ASN A 385 -10.42 -14.61 -2.03
C ASN A 385 -11.64 -13.69 -2.22
N VAL A 386 -12.61 -14.08 -3.04
CA VAL A 386 -13.81 -13.29 -3.29
C VAL A 386 -14.71 -13.21 -2.07
N LEU A 387 -14.82 -14.27 -1.27
CA LEU A 387 -15.70 -14.31 -0.09
C LEU A 387 -14.98 -13.98 1.22
N HIS A 388 -13.69 -13.67 1.19
CA HIS A 388 -12.85 -13.46 2.37
C HIS A 388 -12.96 -14.60 3.40
N GLN A 389 -12.88 -15.85 2.92
CA GLN A 389 -12.91 -17.03 3.77
C GLN A 389 -11.49 -17.41 4.20
N GLY A 390 -11.21 -17.23 5.47
CA GLY A 390 -9.98 -17.59 6.13
C GLY A 390 -9.87 -19.09 6.39
N ARG A 391 -8.64 -19.59 6.42
CA ARG A 391 -8.28 -20.89 6.98
C ARG A 391 -7.04 -20.73 7.84
N SER A 392 -6.91 -21.58 8.87
CA SER A 392 -5.67 -21.67 9.64
C SER A 392 -4.50 -21.92 8.70
N ASP A 393 -3.41 -21.18 8.87
CA ASP A 393 -2.19 -21.35 8.09
C ASP A 393 -1.05 -21.90 8.97
N PRO A 394 -0.93 -23.24 9.08
CA PRO A 394 0.12 -23.85 9.89
C PRO A 394 1.52 -23.55 9.37
N CYS A 395 1.69 -23.12 8.11
CA CYS A 395 3.03 -22.84 7.59
C CYS A 395 3.68 -21.64 8.29
N TYR A 396 2.91 -20.62 8.64
CA TYR A 396 3.44 -19.42 9.30
C TYR A 396 3.22 -19.43 10.82
N GLN A 397 2.73 -20.53 11.39
CA GLN A 397 2.51 -20.68 12.83
C GLN A 397 3.80 -20.52 13.64
N TRP A 398 4.95 -20.90 13.08
CA TRP A 398 6.26 -20.73 13.74
C TRP A 398 6.57 -19.27 14.08
N ILE A 399 6.02 -18.28 13.35
CA ILE A 399 6.20 -16.85 13.66
C ILE A 399 5.65 -16.54 15.06
N VAL A 400 4.52 -17.15 15.40
CA VAL A 400 3.89 -17.02 16.72
C VAL A 400 4.65 -17.86 17.74
N GLU A 401 4.88 -19.14 17.45
CA GLU A 401 5.45 -20.11 18.40
C GLU A 401 6.89 -19.79 18.82
N GLU A 402 7.70 -19.29 17.88
CA GLU A 402 9.09 -18.90 18.16
C GLU A 402 9.18 -17.50 18.78
N GLY A 403 8.08 -16.75 18.91
CA GLY A 403 8.07 -15.44 19.55
C GLY A 403 8.60 -14.28 18.68
N HIS A 404 8.40 -14.33 17.37
CA HIS A 404 8.77 -13.23 16.46
C HIS A 404 7.88 -12.00 16.63
N LEU A 405 6.58 -12.23 16.89
CA LEU A 405 5.59 -11.15 16.95
C LEU A 405 5.89 -10.08 18.01
N PRO A 406 6.21 -10.40 19.28
CA PRO A 406 6.55 -9.37 20.27
C PRO A 406 7.67 -8.43 19.81
N ARG A 407 8.71 -8.97 19.16
CA ARG A 407 9.82 -8.18 18.63
C ARG A 407 9.39 -7.30 17.46
N ALA A 408 8.63 -7.87 16.51
CA ALA A 408 8.10 -7.14 15.37
C ALA A 408 7.15 -6.01 15.79
N TRP A 409 6.24 -6.26 16.73
CA TRP A 409 5.35 -5.25 17.31
C TRP A 409 6.15 -4.12 17.95
N PHE A 410 7.11 -4.46 18.82
CA PHE A 410 7.93 -3.47 19.50
C PHE A 410 8.67 -2.57 18.51
N MET A 411 9.29 -3.15 17.47
CA MET A 411 10.00 -2.38 16.44
C MET A 411 9.07 -1.45 15.67
N ALA A 412 7.93 -1.97 15.20
CA ALA A 412 6.97 -1.19 14.41
C ALA A 412 6.33 -0.06 15.24
N GLU A 413 5.94 -0.35 16.48
CA GLU A 413 5.37 0.64 17.40
C GLU A 413 6.39 1.71 17.79
N SER A 414 7.64 1.32 18.00
CA SER A 414 8.74 2.27 18.26
C SER A 414 8.97 3.19 17.08
N ALA A 415 9.04 2.64 15.85
CA ALA A 415 9.18 3.43 14.64
C ALA A 415 8.01 4.42 14.47
N ALA A 416 6.76 3.96 14.60
CA ALA A 416 5.59 4.82 14.48
C ALA A 416 5.53 5.92 15.54
N ARG A 417 5.86 5.60 16.80
CA ARG A 417 5.97 6.60 17.88
C ARG A 417 7.06 7.62 17.58
N LEU A 418 8.21 7.17 17.04
CA LEU A 418 9.30 8.07 16.69
C LEU A 418 8.98 8.96 15.47
N MET A 419 8.14 8.49 14.55
CA MET A 419 7.64 9.31 13.45
C MET A 419 6.49 10.22 13.90
N GLY A 420 6.00 10.05 15.13
CA GLY A 420 4.83 10.73 15.65
C GLY A 420 3.61 10.59 14.75
N ILE A 421 3.45 9.45 14.08
CA ILE A 421 2.46 9.25 13.01
C ILE A 421 1.21 8.48 13.49
N ASP A 422 0.04 8.91 13.03
CA ASP A 422 -1.27 8.35 13.40
C ASP A 422 -1.54 6.96 12.82
N ALA A 423 -1.05 6.63 11.62
CA ALA A 423 -1.10 5.27 11.09
C ALA A 423 0.01 5.01 10.06
N ILE A 424 0.72 3.90 10.18
CA ILE A 424 1.79 3.51 9.25
C ILE A 424 1.92 1.99 9.19
N ARG A 425 2.30 1.48 8.02
CA ARG A 425 2.73 0.10 7.84
C ARG A 425 4.24 0.01 7.94
N ILE A 426 4.76 -0.93 8.72
CA ILE A 426 6.19 -1.22 8.84
C ILE A 426 6.45 -2.64 8.33
N ASP A 427 7.31 -2.77 7.32
CA ASP A 427 7.66 -4.04 6.70
C ASP A 427 8.93 -4.58 7.38
N ILE A 428 8.84 -5.78 7.93
CA ILE A 428 9.86 -6.40 8.78
C ILE A 428 10.27 -7.74 8.19
N PHE A 429 11.58 -7.93 8.01
CA PHE A 429 12.13 -9.24 7.71
C PHE A 429 12.31 -10.07 8.98
N LEU A 430 11.84 -11.31 8.92
CA LEU A 430 11.94 -12.32 9.97
C LEU A 430 12.83 -13.48 9.52
N LEU A 431 13.59 -14.02 10.47
CA LEU A 431 14.43 -15.19 10.27
C LEU A 431 13.93 -16.33 11.14
N ARG A 432 13.52 -17.44 10.51
CA ARG A 432 13.14 -18.63 11.27
C ARG A 432 14.27 -19.12 12.20
N GLY A 433 13.90 -19.42 13.44
CA GLY A 433 14.79 -19.82 14.51
C GLY A 433 15.53 -18.68 15.21
N ASP A 434 15.38 -17.43 14.75
CA ASP A 434 16.03 -16.26 15.37
C ASP A 434 15.11 -15.03 15.38
N PRO A 435 14.24 -14.89 16.39
CA PRO A 435 13.40 -13.71 16.57
C PRO A 435 14.17 -12.39 16.68
N MET A 436 15.41 -12.44 17.17
CA MET A 436 16.22 -11.26 17.41
C MET A 436 16.85 -10.70 16.14
N ALA A 437 16.95 -11.49 15.08
CA ALA A 437 17.43 -11.04 13.78
C ALA A 437 16.48 -10.05 13.09
N SER A 438 15.24 -9.88 13.58
CA SER A 438 14.22 -9.02 12.95
C SER A 438 14.73 -7.61 12.62
N VAL A 439 14.52 -7.15 11.38
CA VAL A 439 14.90 -5.81 10.90
C VAL A 439 13.80 -5.16 10.08
N ILE A 440 13.71 -3.84 10.14
CA ILE A 440 12.85 -3.03 9.27
C ILE A 440 13.46 -3.00 7.86
N ASN A 441 12.64 -3.31 6.85
CA ASN A 441 13.00 -3.27 5.43
C ASN A 441 12.42 -2.03 4.73
N GLU A 442 11.18 -1.67 5.04
CA GLU A 442 10.43 -0.60 4.39
C GLU A 442 9.32 -0.09 5.32
N ASP A 443 8.78 1.09 5.05
CA ASP A 443 7.54 1.58 5.62
C ASP A 443 6.56 2.04 4.52
N SER A 444 5.32 2.33 4.89
CA SER A 444 4.30 2.72 3.93
C SER A 444 3.19 3.56 4.57
N LEU A 445 3.01 4.79 4.08
CA LEU A 445 1.88 5.69 4.40
C LEU A 445 0.60 5.32 3.66
N SER A 446 0.73 4.51 2.61
CA SER A 446 -0.34 4.12 1.70
C SER A 446 -0.31 2.61 1.45
N SER A 447 -0.84 1.83 2.40
CA SER A 447 -0.85 0.37 2.27
C SER A 447 -1.91 -0.11 1.27
N GLY A 448 -1.47 -0.90 0.29
CA GLY A 448 -2.34 -1.61 -0.64
C GLY A 448 -2.55 -3.09 -0.29
N ALA A 449 -2.12 -3.56 0.88
CA ALA A 449 -2.28 -4.95 1.28
C ALA A 449 -3.75 -5.31 1.57
N GLU A 450 -4.12 -6.56 1.36
CA GLU A 450 -5.51 -7.02 1.44
C GLU A 450 -5.88 -7.48 2.85
N TYR A 451 -6.33 -6.55 3.69
CA TYR A 451 -6.70 -6.82 5.10
C TYR A 451 -8.07 -7.47 5.31
N ARG A 452 -8.78 -7.85 4.24
CA ARG A 452 -10.05 -8.59 4.31
C ARG A 452 -11.08 -7.88 5.21
N TRP A 453 -11.67 -8.60 6.17
CA TRP A 453 -12.64 -8.05 7.13
C TRP A 453 -12.07 -7.00 8.08
N HIS A 454 -10.74 -6.87 8.18
CA HIS A 454 -10.10 -5.93 9.08
C HIS A 454 -10.06 -4.48 8.56
N PHE A 455 -10.28 -4.23 7.26
CA PHE A 455 -10.21 -2.87 6.69
C PHE A 455 -11.10 -1.85 7.42
N GLN A 456 -12.38 -2.18 7.65
CA GLN A 456 -13.31 -1.26 8.29
C GLN A 456 -12.92 -1.01 9.76
N HIS A 457 -12.48 -2.05 10.46
CA HIS A 457 -12.05 -1.96 11.84
C HIS A 457 -10.81 -1.07 11.98
N MET A 458 -9.81 -1.23 11.11
CA MET A 458 -8.63 -0.36 11.05
C MET A 458 -9.00 1.09 10.74
N ALA A 459 -9.88 1.32 9.76
CA ALA A 459 -10.36 2.66 9.43
C ALA A 459 -11.05 3.33 10.61
N ASN A 460 -11.88 2.58 11.35
CA ASN A 460 -12.55 3.07 12.55
C ASN A 460 -11.55 3.42 13.66
N LEU A 461 -10.56 2.57 13.93
CA LEU A 461 -9.50 2.87 14.92
C LEU A 461 -8.73 4.15 14.55
N TRP A 462 -8.36 4.28 13.28
CA TRP A 462 -7.62 5.43 12.80
C TRP A 462 -8.46 6.71 12.90
N ALA A 463 -9.69 6.71 12.39
CA ALA A 463 -10.59 7.87 12.46
C ALA A 463 -10.95 8.26 13.91
N MET A 464 -11.08 7.29 14.81
CA MET A 464 -11.48 7.52 16.19
C MET A 464 -10.49 8.39 16.96
N GLY A 465 -9.17 8.23 16.79
CA GLY A 465 -8.21 9.10 17.48
C GLY A 465 -8.32 10.57 17.05
N HIS A 466 -8.63 10.80 15.77
CA HIS A 466 -8.89 12.14 15.21
C HIS A 466 -10.23 12.72 15.65
N SER A 467 -11.28 11.91 15.72
CA SER A 467 -12.59 12.39 16.18
C SER A 467 -12.59 12.74 17.67
N LEU A 468 -11.87 11.96 18.48
CA LEU A 468 -11.78 12.17 19.93
C LEU A 468 -10.74 13.22 20.32
N LYS A 469 -9.74 13.51 19.47
CA LYS A 469 -8.65 14.48 19.72
C LYS A 469 -7.96 14.29 21.08
N LYS A 470 -7.75 13.04 21.49
CA LYS A 470 -7.12 12.67 22.77
C LYS A 470 -5.59 12.57 22.71
N TYR A 471 -5.00 12.79 21.55
CA TYR A 471 -3.55 12.84 21.34
C TYR A 471 -2.96 14.20 21.75
N LYS A 472 -1.65 14.23 21.95
CA LYS A 472 -0.88 15.47 22.15
C LYS A 472 -0.26 15.88 20.82
N VAL A 473 -0.60 17.07 20.34
CA VAL A 473 0.10 17.65 19.18
C VAL A 473 1.46 18.13 19.62
N VAL A 474 2.50 17.66 18.94
CA VAL A 474 3.90 18.01 19.17
C VAL A 474 4.41 18.72 17.91
N ASP A 475 5.07 19.86 18.09
CA ASP A 475 5.75 20.53 16.98
C ASP A 475 7.21 20.03 16.96
N PRO A 476 7.61 19.23 15.96
CA PRO A 476 8.95 18.68 15.91
C PRO A 476 10.02 19.77 15.79
N GLN A 477 9.72 20.97 15.29
CA GLN A 477 10.70 22.04 15.16
C GLN A 477 10.98 22.72 16.50
N VAL A 478 9.94 22.95 17.31
CA VAL A 478 10.03 23.56 18.64
C VAL A 478 10.52 22.56 19.69
N ASP A 479 10.10 21.29 19.58
CA ASP A 479 10.46 20.21 20.50
C ASP A 479 11.68 19.38 20.02
N SER A 480 12.31 19.77 18.89
CA SER A 480 13.44 19.07 18.24
C SER A 480 14.63 18.79 19.17
N HIS A 481 14.87 19.65 20.17
CA HIS A 481 15.91 19.45 21.18
C HIS A 481 15.69 18.20 22.07
N ARG A 482 14.50 17.60 22.08
CA ARG A 482 14.22 16.32 22.77
C ARG A 482 14.37 15.09 21.88
N TRP A 483 14.24 15.24 20.57
CA TRP A 483 14.18 14.11 19.64
C TRP A 483 15.54 13.53 19.29
N PHE A 484 16.57 14.38 19.16
CA PHE A 484 17.96 13.92 19.04
C PHE A 484 18.51 13.21 20.30
N ARG A 485 17.77 13.20 21.44
CA ARG A 485 18.09 12.36 22.61
C ARG A 485 17.60 10.91 22.49
N GLY A 486 16.97 10.50 21.38
CA GLY A 486 16.70 9.08 21.11
C GLY A 486 17.98 8.22 21.19
N LYS A 487 19.13 8.83 20.85
CA LYS A 487 20.47 8.26 21.02
C LYS A 487 20.90 8.07 22.49
N ASP A 488 20.34 8.80 23.44
CA ASP A 488 20.69 8.66 24.87
C ASP A 488 19.63 7.87 25.64
N TYR A 489 18.33 8.08 25.39
CA TYR A 489 17.25 7.44 26.14
C TYR A 489 17.10 5.94 25.82
N TYR A 490 17.16 5.56 24.54
CA TYR A 490 16.99 4.16 24.12
C TYR A 490 18.29 3.36 24.25
N THR A 491 19.44 3.98 23.99
CA THR A 491 20.75 3.34 24.15
C THR A 491 21.05 3.03 25.63
N THR A 492 20.72 3.92 26.59
CA THR A 492 20.94 3.60 28.02
C THR A 492 19.92 2.62 28.61
N LYS A 493 18.67 2.57 28.13
CA LYS A 493 17.67 1.60 28.63
C LYS A 493 17.76 0.22 27.97
N ILE A 494 18.07 0.13 26.68
CA ILE A 494 18.22 -1.17 25.99
C ILE A 494 19.60 -1.79 26.27
N ALA A 495 20.68 -1.00 26.39
CA ALA A 495 21.99 -1.55 26.76
C ALA A 495 21.98 -2.18 28.17
N LYS A 496 21.17 -1.66 29.11
CA LYS A 496 20.96 -2.30 30.43
C LYS A 496 20.16 -3.60 30.38
N CYS A 497 19.24 -3.75 29.41
CA CYS A 497 18.50 -5.00 29.24
C CYS A 497 19.35 -6.10 28.57
N ASN A 498 20.26 -5.73 27.68
CA ASN A 498 21.10 -6.69 26.95
C ASN A 498 22.37 -7.13 27.71
N SER A 499 22.83 -6.40 28.73
CA SER A 499 24.16 -6.63 29.30
C SER A 499 24.22 -7.41 30.62
N THR A 500 23.10 -7.76 31.28
CA THR A 500 23.22 -8.24 32.68
C THR A 500 22.42 -9.43 33.20
N LEU A 501 21.42 -10.04 32.54
CA LEU A 501 20.63 -11.09 33.23
C LEU A 501 20.15 -12.25 32.34
N SER A 502 20.16 -13.45 32.93
CA SER A 502 19.75 -14.72 32.34
C SER A 502 18.29 -14.76 31.89
N PHE A 503 18.07 -15.46 30.78
CA PHE A 503 17.01 -15.30 29.78
C PHE A 503 15.57 -15.69 30.18
N SER A 504 15.33 -16.36 31.31
CA SER A 504 13.97 -16.85 31.65
C SER A 504 13.11 -15.87 32.47
N LEU A 505 13.74 -14.90 33.14
CA LEU A 505 13.04 -13.89 33.96
C LEU A 505 12.76 -12.58 33.21
N SER A 506 13.39 -12.36 32.04
CA SER A 506 13.35 -11.10 31.30
C SER A 506 12.04 -10.85 30.54
N GLN A 507 11.34 -11.90 30.10
CA GLN A 507 10.08 -11.73 29.36
C GLN A 507 8.96 -11.12 30.22
N ARG A 508 8.93 -11.41 31.53
CA ARG A 508 7.95 -10.79 32.43
C ARG A 508 8.33 -9.38 32.84
N ALA A 509 9.62 -9.13 33.12
CA ALA A 509 10.08 -7.82 33.60
C ALA A 509 10.02 -6.74 32.52
N CYS A 510 10.46 -7.02 31.30
CA CYS A 510 10.42 -6.03 30.21
C CYS A 510 8.99 -5.71 29.76
N ALA A 511 8.07 -6.68 29.82
CA ALA A 511 6.67 -6.46 29.48
C ALA A 511 5.90 -5.64 30.54
N THR A 512 6.33 -5.64 31.80
CA THR A 512 5.69 -4.85 32.88
C THR A 512 6.31 -3.48 33.13
N SER A 513 7.53 -3.21 32.64
CA SER A 513 8.16 -1.89 32.74
C SER A 513 7.99 -0.98 31.52
N LEU A 514 7.29 -1.47 30.47
CA LEU A 514 6.95 -0.75 29.23
C LEU A 514 5.44 -0.53 29.06
N ILE A 515 4.63 -1.01 30.02
CA ILE A 515 3.28 -0.51 30.32
C ILE A 515 3.45 0.51 31.44
#